data_AF-A0A0F9RZV2-F1
#
_entry.id   AF-A0A0F9RZV2-F1
#
_cell.length_a   1.000
_cell.length_b   1.000
_cell.length_c   1.000
_cell.angle_alpha   90.00
_cell.angle_beta   90.00
_cell.angle_gamma   90.00
#
_symmetry.space_group_name_H-M   'P 1'
#
loop_
_entity.id
_entity.type
_entity.pdbx_description
1 polymer ?
#
loop_
_entity_poly.entity_id
_entity_poly.type
_entity_poly.pdbx_seq_one_letter_code
_entity_poly.pdbx_strand_id
1 'polypeptide(L)'
;MLHNKELLLVFSFLIGCISCGDKKAEKKDTSYTSTETISNEKWIPLFNKKDLQGFTMKISGYPLGENFGNTFRVKDSILSIRYDGYGDDLQDRFGTLYFDKRLTNYRLKIEYRFVGETAAGAPEWGYRDSGIQFHGQPPETLQLTRRQRYR
;
A
#
# COMPACT_ATOMS: atom_id res chain seq x y z
N MET A 1 55.72 -1.57 38.15
CA MET A 1 56.43 -1.58 36.85
C MET A 1 55.85 -0.47 36.00
N LEU A 2 56.66 0.56 35.76
CA LEU A 2 56.40 1.67 34.84
C LEU A 2 56.55 1.21 33.39
N HIS A 3 55.74 1.80 32.48
CA HIS A 3 56.11 2.45 31.19
C HIS A 3 54.95 2.27 30.18
N ASN A 4 54.16 3.28 29.82
CA ASN A 4 54.42 4.49 29.00
C ASN A 4 54.75 4.25 27.51
N LYS A 5 53.80 4.71 26.67
CA LYS A 5 53.94 5.63 25.50
C LYS A 5 54.15 5.08 24.08
N GLU A 6 53.16 5.44 23.23
CA GLU A 6 53.26 6.08 21.90
C GLU A 6 54.01 5.39 20.76
N LEU A 7 53.32 5.13 19.64
CA LEU A 7 53.83 5.55 18.32
C LEU A 7 52.68 5.76 17.31
N LEU A 8 52.29 7.03 17.19
CA LEU A 8 51.56 7.61 16.06
C LEU A 8 52.37 7.45 14.76
N LEU A 9 51.73 7.07 13.65
CA LEU A 9 52.28 7.30 12.32
C LEU A 9 51.18 7.85 11.40
N VAL A 10 51.22 9.18 11.29
CA VAL A 10 50.42 10.02 10.40
C VAL A 10 51.12 10.05 9.05
N PHE A 11 50.47 9.57 8.00
CA PHE A 11 50.87 9.88 6.63
C PHE A 11 49.95 10.97 6.06
N SER A 12 50.44 12.20 6.21
CA SER A 12 49.96 13.38 5.52
C SER A 12 50.40 13.29 4.05
N PHE A 13 49.45 13.29 3.11
CA PHE A 13 49.74 13.52 1.69
C PHE A 13 49.20 14.89 1.32
N LEU A 14 50.05 15.90 1.50
CA LEU A 14 49.89 17.26 1.01
C LEU A 14 50.34 17.30 -0.46
N ILE A 15 49.37 17.37 -1.39
CA ILE A 15 49.61 17.79 -2.77
C ILE A 15 49.07 19.21 -2.88
N GLY A 16 49.98 20.15 -3.13
CA GLY A 16 49.70 21.58 -3.24
C GLY A 16 49.30 22.03 -4.65
N CYS A 17 48.65 23.21 -4.64
CA CYS A 17 48.61 24.28 -5.66
C CYS A 17 48.13 23.87 -7.07
N ILE A 18 47.06 24.46 -7.61
CA ILE A 18 47.04 25.81 -8.17
C ILE A 18 45.56 26.15 -8.45
N SER A 19 45.09 27.32 -8.00
CA SER A 19 44.11 28.07 -8.79
C SER A 19 44.09 29.54 -8.37
N CYS A 20 44.12 30.40 -9.40
CA CYS A 20 44.26 31.84 -9.36
C CYS A 20 43.22 32.56 -8.49
N GLY A 21 43.68 33.66 -7.88
CA GLY A 21 42.79 34.66 -7.31
C GLY A 21 42.12 35.50 -8.39
N ASP A 22 40.85 35.80 -8.16
CA ASP A 22 40.21 37.02 -8.62
C ASP A 22 39.42 37.62 -7.46
N LYS A 23 39.73 38.87 -7.12
CA LYS A 23 38.89 39.70 -6.26
C LYS A 23 37.79 40.28 -7.14
N LYS A 24 36.51 40.08 -6.81
CA LYS A 24 35.46 41.12 -6.93
C LYS A 24 34.08 40.71 -6.39
N ALA A 25 33.54 41.68 -5.65
CA ALA A 25 32.14 42.09 -5.54
C ALA A 25 31.14 41.13 -4.86
N GLU A 26 30.81 41.48 -3.62
CA GLU A 26 29.55 41.17 -2.95
C GLU A 26 28.38 41.71 -3.80
N LYS A 27 27.61 40.80 -4.40
CA LYS A 27 26.35 41.10 -5.07
C LYS A 27 25.19 40.81 -4.11
N LYS A 28 24.42 41.84 -3.78
CA LYS A 28 23.05 41.71 -3.28
C LYS A 28 22.19 41.09 -4.38
N ASP A 29 21.97 39.78 -4.32
CA ASP A 29 20.94 39.14 -5.13
C ASP A 29 19.66 39.01 -4.30
N THR A 30 18.75 39.95 -4.57
CA THR A 30 17.32 39.81 -4.37
C THR A 30 16.85 38.55 -5.10
N SER A 31 16.85 37.42 -4.40
CA SER A 31 16.38 36.15 -4.92
C SER A 31 14.86 36.16 -4.94
N TYR A 32 14.33 36.28 -6.16
CA TYR A 32 12.96 35.96 -6.56
C TYR A 32 12.41 34.79 -5.74
N THR A 33 11.29 35.02 -5.04
CA THR A 33 10.44 33.94 -4.53
C THR A 33 10.04 33.12 -5.75
N SER A 34 10.72 32.00 -5.94
CA SER A 34 10.32 30.94 -6.85
C SER A 34 8.87 30.59 -6.49
N THR A 35 7.96 30.86 -7.42
CA THR A 35 6.63 30.29 -7.41
C THR A 35 6.83 28.78 -7.32
N GLU A 36 6.69 28.22 -6.12
CA GLU A 36 6.65 26.77 -5.97
C GLU A 36 5.49 26.29 -6.82
N THR A 37 5.81 25.59 -7.90
CA THR A 37 4.86 24.74 -8.60
C THR A 37 4.36 23.73 -7.58
N ILE A 38 3.17 23.97 -7.04
CA ILE A 38 2.46 22.99 -6.21
C ILE A 38 2.16 21.79 -7.10
N SER A 39 2.96 20.73 -7.02
CA SER A 39 2.49 19.38 -7.34
C SER A 39 3.16 18.32 -6.47
N ASN A 40 3.28 18.59 -5.17
CA ASN A 40 3.40 17.50 -4.19
C ASN A 40 2.03 16.83 -4.05
N GLU A 41 1.63 16.01 -5.02
CA GLU A 41 0.49 15.09 -4.89
C GLU A 41 0.77 14.15 -3.70
N LYS A 42 0.20 14.46 -2.54
CA LYS A 42 0.38 13.67 -1.33
C LYS A 42 -0.48 12.41 -1.43
N TRP A 43 0.15 11.26 -1.68
CA TRP A 43 -0.51 9.96 -1.61
C TRP A 43 -1.09 9.73 -0.21
N ILE A 44 -2.39 9.44 -0.14
CA ILE A 44 -3.10 9.14 1.12
C ILE A 44 -3.21 7.62 1.25
N PRO A 45 -2.67 7.00 2.32
CA PRO A 45 -2.82 5.57 2.53
C PRO A 45 -4.29 5.23 2.86
N LEU A 46 -4.87 4.30 2.10
CA LEU A 46 -6.21 3.77 2.37
C LEU A 46 -6.18 2.61 3.38
N PHE A 47 -5.12 1.79 3.33
CA PHE A 47 -4.90 0.68 4.26
C PHE A 47 -3.86 1.06 5.32
N ASN A 48 -4.21 0.88 6.60
CA ASN A 48 -3.40 1.30 7.74
C ASN A 48 -2.30 0.30 8.14
N LYS A 49 -2.16 -0.82 7.42
CA LYS A 49 -1.19 -1.90 7.67
C LYS A 49 -1.36 -2.67 9.00
N LYS A 50 -2.46 -2.45 9.73
CA LYS A 50 -2.70 -3.04 11.05
C LYS A 50 -3.98 -3.85 11.10
N ASP A 51 -5.06 -3.31 10.57
CA ASP A 51 -6.39 -3.89 10.65
C ASP A 51 -7.26 -3.46 9.46
N LEU A 52 -8.54 -3.81 9.50
CA LEU A 52 -9.52 -3.50 8.46
C LEU A 52 -10.37 -2.26 8.80
N GLN A 53 -9.93 -1.38 9.71
CA GLN A 53 -10.66 -0.15 10.00
C GLN A 53 -10.80 0.70 8.74
N GLY A 54 -12.03 1.17 8.48
CA GLY A 54 -12.37 1.91 7.26
C GLY A 54 -12.75 1.02 6.07
N PHE A 55 -12.89 -0.29 6.32
CA PHE A 55 -13.41 -1.23 5.34
C PHE A 55 -14.61 -2.01 5.89
N THR A 56 -15.58 -2.24 5.01
CA THR A 56 -16.77 -3.08 5.28
C THR A 56 -16.78 -4.26 4.31
N MET A 57 -16.96 -5.47 4.84
CA MET A 57 -17.00 -6.68 4.01
C MET A 57 -18.43 -7.11 3.68
N LYS A 58 -18.61 -7.64 2.47
CA LYS A 58 -19.84 -8.33 2.06
C LYS A 58 -19.47 -9.67 1.47
N ILE A 59 -19.96 -10.75 2.08
CA ILE A 59 -19.85 -12.11 1.54
C ILE A 59 -21.26 -12.56 1.12
N SER A 60 -21.40 -13.14 -0.06
CA SER A 60 -22.68 -13.68 -0.53
C SER A 60 -23.17 -14.76 0.45
N GLY A 61 -24.44 -14.66 0.87
CA GLY A 61 -25.04 -15.55 1.87
C GLY A 61 -24.92 -15.07 3.31
N TYR A 62 -24.09 -14.07 3.61
CA TYR A 62 -23.90 -13.54 4.96
C TYR A 62 -24.36 -12.08 5.11
N PRO A 63 -24.79 -11.65 6.32
CA PRO A 63 -25.02 -10.26 6.66
C PRO A 63 -23.84 -9.34 6.29
N LEU A 64 -24.15 -8.06 6.04
CA LEU A 64 -23.12 -7.05 5.81
C LEU A 64 -22.23 -6.90 7.05
N GLY A 65 -20.92 -6.88 6.85
CA GLY A 65 -19.92 -6.80 7.92
C GLY A 65 -19.50 -8.14 8.51
N GLU A 66 -20.16 -9.25 8.17
CA GLU A 66 -19.80 -10.57 8.70
C GLU A 66 -18.62 -11.20 7.94
N ASN A 67 -17.56 -11.55 8.67
CA ASN A 67 -16.33 -12.14 8.13
C ASN A 67 -16.35 -13.67 8.17
N PHE A 68 -17.29 -14.30 7.47
CA PHE A 68 -17.32 -15.75 7.40
C PHE A 68 -15.96 -16.34 6.96
N GLY A 69 -15.56 -17.45 7.59
CA GLY A 69 -14.31 -18.14 7.27
C GLY A 69 -13.04 -17.33 7.53
N ASN A 70 -13.12 -16.19 8.24
CA ASN A 70 -12.02 -15.24 8.39
C ASN A 70 -11.43 -14.82 7.03
N THR A 71 -12.31 -14.55 6.06
CA THR A 71 -11.95 -14.34 4.65
C THR A 71 -11.01 -13.17 4.46
N PHE A 72 -11.36 -12.03 5.05
CA PHE A 72 -10.56 -10.82 5.02
C PHE A 72 -9.76 -10.72 6.30
N ARG A 73 -8.43 -10.63 6.19
CA ARG A 73 -7.58 -10.58 7.38
C ARG A 73 -6.28 -9.86 7.12
N VAL A 74 -5.73 -9.27 8.17
CA VAL A 74 -4.42 -8.63 8.15
C VAL A 74 -3.43 -9.50 8.91
N LYS A 75 -2.31 -9.82 8.26
CA LYS A 75 -1.19 -10.51 8.88
C LYS A 75 0.11 -9.94 8.33
N ASP A 76 1.09 -9.68 9.19
CA ASP A 76 2.39 -9.12 8.82
C ASP A 76 2.27 -7.85 7.95
N SER A 77 1.32 -6.99 8.32
CA SER A 77 0.97 -5.76 7.59
C SER A 77 0.47 -5.95 6.16
N ILE A 78 0.02 -7.16 5.80
CA ILE A 78 -0.57 -7.50 4.52
C ILE A 78 -2.05 -7.80 4.70
N LEU A 79 -2.90 -7.06 3.98
CA LEU A 79 -4.31 -7.39 3.80
C LEU A 79 -4.40 -8.59 2.84
N SER A 80 -4.97 -9.69 3.32
CA SER A 80 -5.17 -10.92 2.56
C SER A 80 -6.64 -11.25 2.41
N ILE A 81 -6.98 -11.80 1.25
CA ILE A 81 -8.28 -12.41 0.94
C ILE A 81 -8.04 -13.90 0.78
N ARG A 82 -8.74 -14.72 1.57
CA ARG A 82 -8.46 -16.16 1.69
C ARG A 82 -9.75 -16.93 1.87
N TYR A 83 -9.92 -17.99 1.10
CA TYR A 83 -11.11 -18.83 1.12
C TYR A 83 -10.85 -20.21 1.76
N ASP A 84 -9.82 -20.31 2.59
CA ASP A 84 -9.41 -21.54 3.26
C ASP A 84 -10.37 -21.99 4.39
N GLY A 85 -11.28 -21.13 4.82
CA GLY A 85 -12.32 -21.43 5.80
C GLY A 85 -13.65 -21.96 5.22
N TYR A 86 -13.69 -22.37 3.94
CA TYR A 86 -14.94 -22.67 3.22
C TYR A 86 -15.25 -24.16 3.04
N GLY A 87 -14.36 -25.05 3.50
CA GLY A 87 -14.52 -26.50 3.33
C GLY A 87 -14.33 -26.96 1.89
N ASP A 88 -15.01 -28.04 1.51
CA ASP A 88 -14.84 -28.70 0.21
C ASP A 88 -15.60 -28.00 -0.95
N ASP A 89 -16.41 -26.98 -0.63
CA ASP A 89 -17.17 -26.24 -1.63
C ASP A 89 -17.39 -24.77 -1.23
N LEU A 90 -16.92 -23.85 -2.06
CA LEU A 90 -17.11 -22.41 -1.94
C LEU A 90 -18.60 -22.01 -1.99
N GLN A 91 -19.45 -22.79 -2.65
CA GLN A 91 -20.88 -22.55 -2.86
C GLN A 91 -21.20 -21.09 -3.25
N ASP A 92 -20.42 -20.54 -4.19
CA ASP A 92 -20.66 -19.20 -4.72
C ASP A 92 -20.60 -18.07 -3.66
N ARG A 93 -20.01 -18.32 -2.48
CA ARG A 93 -19.89 -17.37 -1.36
C ARG A 93 -18.71 -16.41 -1.55
N PHE A 94 -18.67 -15.74 -2.69
CA PHE A 94 -17.67 -14.71 -3.01
C PHE A 94 -17.80 -13.50 -2.09
N GLY A 95 -16.67 -12.85 -1.84
CA GLY A 95 -16.56 -11.73 -0.92
C GLY A 95 -16.01 -10.49 -1.61
N THR A 96 -16.52 -9.33 -1.22
CA THR A 96 -15.99 -8.02 -1.59
C THR A 96 -15.67 -7.23 -0.33
N LEU A 97 -14.51 -6.58 -0.30
CA LEU A 97 -14.12 -5.64 0.74
C LEU A 97 -14.30 -4.21 0.21
N TYR A 98 -15.20 -3.46 0.83
CA TYR A 98 -15.53 -2.08 0.46
C TYR A 98 -14.70 -1.12 1.30
N PHE A 99 -14.21 -0.05 0.68
CA PHE A 99 -13.69 1.10 1.41
C PHE A 99 -14.87 2.01 1.78
N ASP A 100 -14.97 2.41 3.05
CA ASP A 100 -16.18 3.04 3.58
C ASP A 100 -16.44 4.45 3.04
N LYS A 101 -15.39 5.10 2.49
CA LYS A 101 -15.50 6.46 1.94
C LYS A 101 -15.72 6.42 0.43
N ARG A 102 -16.68 7.22 -0.04
CA ARG A 102 -16.84 7.52 -1.47
C ARG A 102 -15.74 8.47 -1.91
N LEU A 103 -15.07 8.10 -3.00
CA LEU A 103 -14.03 8.90 -3.64
C LEU A 103 -14.46 9.28 -5.04
N THR A 104 -14.08 10.47 -5.47
CA THR A 104 -14.21 10.96 -6.85
C THR A 104 -12.86 11.58 -7.25
N ASN A 105 -12.53 11.58 -8.55
CA ASN A 105 -11.30 12.20 -9.08
C ASN A 105 -10.01 11.78 -8.35
N TYR A 106 -9.70 10.48 -8.40
CA TYR A 106 -8.54 9.93 -7.70
C TYR A 106 -7.59 9.18 -8.66
N ARG A 107 -6.35 9.06 -8.21
CA ARG A 107 -5.40 8.05 -8.70
C ARG A 107 -5.25 6.99 -7.61
N LEU A 108 -5.27 5.73 -8.01
CA LEU A 108 -5.10 4.60 -7.10
C LEU A 108 -3.79 3.88 -7.40
N LYS A 109 -2.99 3.65 -6.36
CA LYS A 109 -1.77 2.84 -6.41
C LYS A 109 -1.91 1.66 -5.45
N ILE A 110 -1.74 0.45 -5.96
CA ILE A 110 -1.82 -0.79 -5.19
C ILE A 110 -0.69 -1.72 -5.61
N GLU A 111 -0.12 -2.43 -4.63
CA GLU A 111 0.79 -3.55 -4.84
C GLU A 111 0.06 -4.82 -4.41
N TYR A 112 0.05 -5.84 -5.27
CA TYR A 112 -0.65 -7.10 -5.02
C TYR A 112 0.14 -8.28 -5.57
N ARG A 113 -0.19 -9.48 -5.06
CA ARG A 113 0.30 -10.75 -5.58
C ARG A 113 -0.73 -11.85 -5.32
N PHE A 114 -0.78 -12.84 -6.20
CA PHE A 114 -1.53 -14.07 -5.97
C PHE A 114 -0.63 -15.12 -5.30
N VAL A 115 -1.16 -15.79 -4.28
CA VAL A 115 -0.47 -16.87 -3.56
C VAL A 115 -1.50 -17.88 -3.05
N GLY A 116 -1.05 -19.10 -2.79
CA GLY A 116 -1.91 -20.20 -2.34
C GLY A 116 -2.65 -20.88 -3.49
N GLU A 117 -3.60 -21.74 -3.11
CA GLU A 117 -4.39 -22.56 -4.02
C GLU A 117 -5.79 -21.98 -4.24
N THR A 118 -6.43 -22.39 -5.33
CA THR A 118 -7.85 -22.10 -5.59
C THR A 118 -8.73 -22.76 -4.53
N ALA A 119 -9.77 -22.07 -4.06
CA ALA A 119 -10.74 -22.65 -3.15
C ALA A 119 -11.47 -23.85 -3.79
N ALA A 120 -11.73 -24.89 -3.01
CA ALA A 120 -12.53 -26.02 -3.48
C ALA A 120 -13.94 -25.54 -3.89
N GLY A 121 -14.46 -26.08 -5.00
CA GLY A 121 -15.74 -25.63 -5.58
C GLY A 121 -15.72 -24.25 -6.25
N ALA A 122 -14.57 -23.56 -6.29
CA ALA A 122 -14.46 -22.36 -7.11
C ALA A 122 -14.52 -22.69 -8.60
N PRO A 123 -15.09 -21.80 -9.43
CA PRO A 123 -15.16 -22.00 -10.86
C PRO A 123 -13.77 -21.98 -11.50
N GLU A 124 -13.65 -22.56 -12.71
CA GLU A 124 -12.37 -22.66 -13.44
C GLU A 124 -11.69 -21.30 -13.64
N TRP A 125 -12.46 -20.25 -13.88
CA TRP A 125 -11.96 -18.87 -14.00
C TRP A 125 -11.48 -18.25 -12.69
N GLY A 126 -11.75 -18.89 -11.54
CA GLY A 126 -11.40 -18.36 -10.21
C GLY A 126 -9.92 -18.50 -9.83
N TYR A 127 -9.11 -19.21 -10.63
CA TYR A 127 -7.68 -19.33 -10.34
C TYR A 127 -6.98 -17.98 -10.51
N ARG A 128 -6.46 -17.45 -9.40
CA ARG A 128 -5.81 -16.12 -9.35
C ARG A 128 -6.75 -15.02 -9.86
N ASP A 129 -8.03 -15.13 -9.54
CA ASP A 129 -9.03 -14.10 -9.83
C ASP A 129 -9.27 -13.23 -8.59
N SER A 130 -8.90 -11.96 -8.73
CA SER A 130 -9.21 -10.89 -7.78
C SER A 130 -9.08 -9.58 -8.55
N GLY A 131 -9.71 -8.53 -8.04
CA GLY A 131 -9.58 -7.22 -8.66
C GLY A 131 -10.08 -6.11 -7.78
N ILE A 132 -9.87 -4.90 -8.28
CA ILE A 132 -10.45 -3.68 -7.71
C ILE A 132 -11.69 -3.36 -8.53
N GLN A 133 -12.79 -3.06 -7.86
CA GLN A 133 -14.01 -2.58 -8.48
C GLN A 133 -14.15 -1.10 -8.19
N PHE A 134 -14.32 -0.30 -9.24
CA PHE A 134 -14.52 1.14 -9.14
C PHE A 134 -15.99 1.49 -9.32
N HIS A 135 -16.46 2.50 -8.60
CA HIS A 135 -17.84 3.00 -8.70
C HIS A 135 -18.91 1.90 -8.56
N GLY A 136 -18.65 0.94 -7.65
CA GLY A 136 -19.57 -0.15 -7.35
C GLY A 136 -20.83 0.32 -6.63
N GLN A 137 -21.86 -0.52 -6.70
CA GLN A 137 -23.09 -0.34 -5.94
C GLN A 137 -22.80 -0.31 -4.42
N PRO A 138 -23.47 0.55 -3.63
CA PRO A 138 -23.28 0.60 -2.18
C PRO A 138 -23.61 -0.76 -1.52
N PRO A 139 -22.77 -1.26 -0.60
CA PRO A 139 -22.91 -2.61 -0.07
C PRO A 139 -24.22 -2.83 0.72
N GLU A 140 -24.78 -1.77 1.31
CA GLU A 140 -26.04 -1.79 2.06
C GLU A 140 -27.25 -2.05 1.16
N THR A 141 -27.12 -1.81 -0.14
CA THR A 141 -28.20 -2.01 -1.12
C THR A 141 -28.17 -3.40 -1.77
N LEU A 142 -27.24 -4.26 -1.35
CA LEU A 142 -27.10 -5.61 -1.87
C LEU A 142 -27.97 -6.58 -1.08
N GLN A 143 -28.67 -7.45 -1.81
CA GLN A 143 -29.39 -8.57 -1.20
C GLN A 143 -28.40 -9.55 -0.56
N LEU A 144 -28.88 -10.33 0.41
CA LEU A 144 -28.07 -11.28 1.18
C LEU A 144 -27.23 -12.21 0.29
N THR A 145 -27.85 -12.80 -0.73
CA THR A 145 -27.26 -13.76 -1.67
C THR A 145 -26.69 -13.12 -2.94
N ARG A 146 -26.69 -11.79 -3.04
CA ARG A 146 -26.19 -11.11 -4.23
C ARG A 146 -24.66 -11.20 -4.27
N ARG A 147 -24.17 -11.81 -5.34
CA ARG A 147 -22.75 -11.78 -5.73
C ARG A 147 -22.44 -10.50 -6.50
N GLN A 148 -21.27 -9.91 -6.23
CA GLN A 148 -20.69 -8.91 -7.12
C GLN A 148 -19.88 -9.65 -8.17
N ARG A 149 -20.27 -9.49 -9.44
CA ARG A 149 -19.50 -9.99 -10.59
C ARG A 149 -19.26 -8.84 -11.55
N TYR A 150 -18.09 -8.85 -12.18
CA TYR A 150 -17.83 -8.03 -13.36
C TYR A 150 -18.90 -8.38 -14.43
N ARG A 151 -19.55 -7.36 -14.97
CA ARG A 151 -20.19 -7.46 -16.28
C ARG A 151 -19.17 -7.03 -17.33
#